data_AF-J0PES2-F1
#
_entry.id   AF-J0PES2-F1
#
_cell.length_a   1.000
_cell.length_b   1.000
_cell.length_c   1.000
_cell.angle_alpha   90.00
_cell.angle_beta   90.00
_cell.angle_gamma   90.00
#
_symmetry.space_group_name_H-M   'P 1'
#
loop_
_entity.id
_entity.type
_entity.pdbx_description
1 polymer ?
#
loop_
_entity_poly.entity_id
_entity_poly.type
_entity_poly.pdbx_seq_one_letter_code
_entity_poly.pdbx_strand_id
1 'polypeptide(L)'
;MHANLFNQNASKKDIFLHNLRSNNGRYKRYVKAPLRYGGGKSLAVGLIVECIPDGVRRVISPFIGEGSVEIACATELGLEVLGFDIFDILVNFYQALLKDKQALYDNLLSRT
;
A
#
# COMPACT_ATOMS: atom_id res chain seq x y z
N MET A 1 17.01 10.29 -23.74
CA MET A 1 15.85 9.95 -24.57
C MET A 1 15.40 8.51 -24.28
N HIS A 2 14.64 8.29 -23.20
CA HIS A 2 13.97 7.01 -22.94
C HIS A 2 12.65 7.30 -22.23
N ALA A 3 11.74 7.97 -22.94
CA ALA A 3 10.33 7.99 -22.58
C ALA A 3 9.59 7.25 -23.69
N ASN A 4 8.66 6.39 -23.30
CA ASN A 4 7.74 5.61 -24.14
C ASN A 4 8.26 4.27 -24.68
N LEU A 5 8.40 3.30 -23.77
CA LEU A 5 8.13 1.90 -24.10
C LEU A 5 7.19 1.23 -23.10
N PHE A 6 6.26 2.00 -22.51
CA PHE A 6 5.10 1.38 -21.87
C PHE A 6 4.08 1.07 -22.95
N ASN A 7 3.89 -0.23 -23.19
CA ASN A 7 2.83 -0.75 -24.02
C ASN A 7 1.50 -0.08 -23.60
N GLN A 8 0.70 0.41 -24.55
CA GLN A 8 -0.59 1.07 -24.27
C GLN A 8 -1.57 0.17 -23.48
N ASN A 9 -1.26 -1.13 -23.38
CA ASN A 9 -2.01 -2.16 -22.65
C ASN A 9 -1.41 -2.53 -21.28
N ALA A 10 -0.40 -1.81 -20.78
CA ALA A 10 0.22 -2.14 -19.49
C ALA A 10 -0.79 -1.99 -18.34
N SER A 11 -0.89 -3.02 -17.49
CA SER A 11 -1.78 -2.96 -16.34
C SER A 11 -1.25 -1.99 -15.28
N LYS A 12 -2.12 -1.55 -14.35
CA LYS A 12 -1.70 -0.76 -13.18
C LYS A 12 -0.60 -1.47 -12.38
N LYS A 13 -0.67 -2.80 -12.30
CA LYS A 13 0.34 -3.65 -11.64
C LYS A 13 1.69 -3.53 -12.35
N ASP A 14 1.74 -3.63 -13.68
CA ASP A 14 2.99 -3.53 -14.45
C ASP A 14 3.66 -2.17 -14.29
N ILE A 15 2.87 -1.10 -14.40
CA ILE A 15 3.33 0.28 -14.23
C ILE A 15 3.89 0.48 -12.81
N PHE A 16 3.15 0.02 -11.80
CA PHE A 16 3.57 0.12 -10.41
C PHE A 16 4.88 -0.63 -10.15
N LEU A 17 4.97 -1.91 -10.54
CA LEU A 17 6.14 -2.73 -10.32
C LEU A 17 7.37 -2.15 -11.03
N HIS A 18 7.22 -1.65 -12.25
CA HIS A 18 8.32 -0.97 -12.94
C HIS A 18 8.81 0.26 -12.17
N ASN A 19 7.89 1.13 -11.73
CA ASN A 19 8.25 2.37 -11.03
C ASN A 19 8.89 2.08 -9.66
N LEU A 20 8.46 0.99 -9.02
CA LEU A 20 9.01 0.55 -7.75
C LEU A 20 10.41 -0.07 -7.90
N ARG A 21 10.80 -0.60 -9.07
CA ARG A 21 12.15 -1.14 -9.28
C ARG A 21 13.21 -0.04 -9.18
N SER A 22 14.36 -0.38 -8.60
CA SER A 22 15.56 0.46 -8.55
C SER A 22 16.56 0.06 -9.63
N ASN A 23 17.60 0.87 -9.80
CA ASN A 23 18.64 0.66 -10.83
C ASN A 23 19.42 -0.65 -10.65
N ASN A 24 19.41 -1.26 -9.45
CA ASN A 24 20.07 -2.54 -9.18
C ASN A 24 19.15 -3.76 -9.41
N GLY A 25 17.97 -3.57 -10.00
CA GLY A 25 16.99 -4.62 -10.29
C GLY A 25 16.07 -4.99 -9.11
N ARG A 26 16.41 -4.61 -7.88
CA ARG A 26 15.58 -4.87 -6.69
C ARG A 26 14.49 -3.81 -6.54
N TYR A 27 13.37 -4.18 -5.92
CA TYR A 27 12.32 -3.23 -5.55
C TYR A 27 12.78 -2.27 -4.45
N LYS A 28 12.44 -0.99 -4.60
CA LYS A 28 12.62 0.04 -3.56
C LYS A 28 11.63 -0.23 -2.42
N ARG A 29 11.95 0.31 -1.24
CA ARG A 29 10.99 0.35 -0.13
C ARG A 29 9.77 1.17 -0.55
N TYR A 30 8.58 0.63 -0.35
CA TYR A 30 7.33 1.36 -0.51
C TYR A 30 7.01 2.14 0.76
N VAL A 31 6.95 3.48 0.68
CA VAL A 31 6.91 4.36 1.86
C VAL A 31 5.63 5.21 1.90
N LYS A 32 4.47 4.55 1.76
CA LYS A 32 3.15 5.23 1.85
C LYS A 32 2.33 4.86 3.09
N ALA A 33 2.81 3.95 3.93
CA ALA A 33 2.11 3.62 5.15
C ALA A 33 2.17 4.80 6.15
N PRO A 34 1.05 5.13 6.82
CA PRO A 34 0.94 6.33 7.67
C PRO A 34 1.54 6.16 9.07
N LEU A 35 1.88 4.94 9.47
CA LEU A 35 2.42 4.62 10.80
C LEU A 35 3.58 3.64 10.66
N ARG A 36 4.40 3.51 11.70
CA ARG A 36 5.41 2.44 11.81
C ARG A 36 4.90 1.38 12.76
N TYR A 37 4.85 0.13 12.31
CA TYR A 37 4.43 -1.00 13.12
C TYR A 37 5.42 -2.16 12.99
N GLY A 38 5.55 -2.95 14.05
CA GLY A 38 6.38 -4.16 14.01
C GLY A 38 5.95 -5.08 12.87
N GLY A 39 6.90 -5.60 12.10
CA GLY A 39 6.60 -6.51 11.00
C GLY A 39 6.10 -5.85 9.71
N GLY A 40 6.30 -4.53 9.55
CA GLY A 40 6.02 -3.79 8.32
C GLY A 40 6.71 -4.40 7.09
N LYS A 41 5.92 -4.67 6.04
CA LYS A 41 6.35 -5.38 4.81
C LYS A 41 6.79 -4.43 3.69
N SER A 42 7.19 -3.22 4.06
CA SER A 42 7.44 -2.11 3.14
C SER A 42 8.58 -2.39 2.15
N LEU A 43 9.53 -3.27 2.50
CA LEU A 43 10.57 -3.76 1.57
C LEU A 43 10.10 -4.91 0.66
N ALA A 44 9.06 -5.63 1.06
CA ALA A 44 8.54 -6.81 0.36
C ALA A 44 7.35 -6.50 -0.55
N VAL A 45 6.80 -5.27 -0.53
CA VAL A 45 5.63 -4.88 -1.32
C VAL A 45 5.77 -5.27 -2.79
N GLY A 46 6.91 -4.96 -3.44
CA GLY A 46 7.11 -5.32 -4.85
C GLY A 46 7.10 -6.82 -5.10
N LEU A 47 7.77 -7.60 -4.23
CA LEU A 47 7.81 -9.06 -4.33
C LEU A 47 6.43 -9.68 -4.14
N ILE A 48 5.67 -9.20 -3.16
CA ILE A 48 4.32 -9.72 -2.86
C ILE A 48 3.35 -9.35 -3.98
N VAL A 49 3.38 -8.09 -4.44
CA VAL A 49 2.49 -7.62 -5.51
C VAL A 49 2.77 -8.35 -6.83
N GLU A 50 4.04 -8.65 -7.15
CA GLU A 50 4.41 -9.46 -8.32
C GLU A 50 3.69 -10.82 -8.34
N CYS A 51 3.51 -11.44 -7.16
CA CYS A 51 2.82 -12.73 -7.00
C CYS A 51 1.28 -12.66 -6.99
N ILE A 52 0.66 -11.47 -6.94
CA ILE A 52 -0.81 -11.35 -6.98
C ILE A 52 -1.31 -11.72 -8.38
N PRO A 53 -2.24 -12.67 -8.55
CA PRO A 53 -2.77 -13.03 -9.87
C PRO A 53 -3.49 -11.86 -10.55
N ASP A 54 -3.53 -11.89 -11.88
CA ASP A 54 -4.33 -10.93 -12.65
C ASP A 54 -5.83 -11.22 -12.48
N GLY A 55 -6.67 -10.20 -12.68
CA GLY A 55 -8.13 -10.32 -12.52
C GLY A 55 -8.61 -10.39 -11.07
N VAL A 56 -7.73 -10.28 -10.08
CA VAL A 56 -8.12 -10.10 -8.67
C VAL A 56 -8.95 -8.83 -8.52
N ARG A 57 -10.06 -8.95 -7.80
CA ARG A 57 -10.98 -7.82 -7.53
C ARG A 57 -10.85 -7.25 -6.13
N ARG A 58 -10.47 -8.10 -5.16
CA ARG A 58 -10.42 -7.77 -3.75
C ARG A 58 -9.27 -8.50 -3.06
N VAL A 59 -8.60 -7.83 -2.13
CA VAL A 59 -7.62 -8.42 -1.20
C VAL A 59 -8.24 -8.49 0.19
N ILE A 60 -8.16 -9.65 0.84
CA ILE A 60 -8.54 -9.85 2.24
C ILE A 60 -7.26 -10.03 3.04
N SER A 61 -6.96 -9.10 3.94
CA SER A 61 -5.79 -9.18 4.81
C SER A 61 -6.22 -9.46 6.24
N PRO A 62 -6.05 -10.69 6.76
CA PRO A 62 -6.42 -11.03 8.13
C PRO A 62 -5.47 -10.40 9.19
N PHE A 63 -4.31 -9.89 8.76
CA PHE A 63 -3.28 -9.30 9.61
C PHE A 63 -2.68 -8.08 8.93
N ILE A 64 -3.41 -6.96 8.95
CA ILE A 64 -3.00 -5.74 8.25
C ILE A 64 -1.68 -5.18 8.81
N GLY A 65 -1.47 -5.19 10.13
CA GLY A 65 -0.30 -4.53 10.74
C GLY A 65 -0.15 -3.08 10.26
N GLU A 66 1.04 -2.71 9.76
CA GLU A 66 1.31 -1.39 9.15
C GLU A 66 0.57 -1.16 7.80
N GLY A 67 0.00 -2.19 7.19
CA GLY A 67 -0.81 -2.09 5.98
C GLY A 67 -0.04 -1.74 4.70
N SER A 68 1.28 -1.91 4.65
CA SER A 68 2.07 -1.43 3.50
C SER A 68 1.77 -2.16 2.18
N VAL A 69 1.40 -3.44 2.22
CA VAL A 69 0.97 -4.20 1.03
C VAL A 69 -0.45 -3.82 0.64
N GLU A 70 -1.33 -3.71 1.63
CA GLU A 70 -2.75 -3.37 1.52
C GLU A 70 -2.92 -1.99 0.90
N ILE A 71 -2.18 -1.00 1.40
CA ILE A 71 -2.16 0.36 0.87
C ILE A 71 -1.64 0.36 -0.56
N ALA A 72 -0.61 -0.42 -0.89
CA ALA A 72 -0.15 -0.54 -2.28
C ALA A 72 -1.23 -1.13 -3.20
N CYS A 73 -1.92 -2.20 -2.75
CA CYS A 73 -3.01 -2.81 -3.50
C CYS A 73 -4.17 -1.82 -3.73
N ALA A 74 -4.57 -1.07 -2.71
CA ALA A 74 -5.65 -0.11 -2.81
C ALA A 74 -5.27 1.10 -3.68
N THR A 75 -4.10 1.69 -3.43
CA THR A 75 -3.73 2.98 -4.04
C THR A 75 -3.11 2.85 -5.42
N GLU A 76 -2.31 1.81 -5.66
CA GLU A 76 -1.55 1.65 -6.91
C GLU A 76 -2.29 0.74 -7.89
N LEU A 77 -2.86 -0.37 -7.40
CA LEU A 77 -3.58 -1.33 -8.25
C LEU A 77 -5.07 -1.01 -8.36
N GLY A 78 -5.62 -0.21 -7.43
CA GLY A 78 -7.05 0.10 -7.39
C GLY A 78 -7.91 -1.09 -6.95
N LEU A 79 -7.35 -2.02 -6.18
CA LEU A 79 -8.07 -3.15 -5.63
C LEU A 79 -8.88 -2.74 -4.40
N GLU A 80 -10.05 -3.33 -4.23
CA GLU A 80 -10.74 -3.26 -2.94
C GLU A 80 -9.93 -4.03 -1.89
N VAL A 81 -9.74 -3.46 -0.70
CA VAL A 81 -9.00 -4.13 0.37
C VAL A 81 -9.83 -4.14 1.64
N LEU A 82 -9.99 -5.32 2.23
CA LEU A 82 -10.54 -5.50 3.57
C LEU A 82 -9.41 -5.96 4.49
N GLY A 83 -8.98 -5.08 5.38
CA GLY A 83 -7.93 -5.35 6.37
C GLY A 83 -8.52 -5.60 7.75
N PHE A 84 -7.98 -6.60 8.43
CA PHE A 84 -8.35 -7.02 9.77
C PHE A 84 -7.09 -7.13 10.62
N ASP A 85 -7.26 -6.96 11.93
CA ASP A 85 -6.26 -7.25 12.93
C ASP A 85 -6.98 -7.58 14.24
N ILE A 86 -6.32 -8.33 15.13
CA ILE A 86 -6.83 -8.56 16.49
C ILE A 86 -6.59 -7.34 17.38
N PHE A 87 -5.65 -6.46 17.00
CA PHE A 87 -5.30 -5.32 17.81
C PHE A 87 -6.23 -4.12 17.55
N ASP A 88 -7.23 -3.95 18.41
CA ASP A 88 -8.28 -2.94 18.28
C ASP A 88 -7.76 -1.51 18.08
N ILE A 89 -6.68 -1.12 18.75
CA ILE A 89 -6.10 0.23 18.63
C ILE A 89 -5.61 0.49 17.20
N LEU A 90 -5.01 -0.52 16.55
CA LEU A 90 -4.55 -0.43 15.18
C LEU A 90 -5.72 -0.31 14.21
N VAL A 91 -6.74 -1.16 14.39
CA VAL A 91 -7.96 -1.11 13.57
C VAL A 91 -8.67 0.24 13.73
N ASN A 92 -8.78 0.74 14.97
CA ASN A 92 -9.38 2.04 15.26
C ASN A 92 -8.62 3.19 14.60
N PHE A 93 -7.28 3.17 14.62
CA PHE A 93 -6.46 4.15 13.92
C PHE A 93 -6.80 4.19 12.42
N TYR A 94 -6.83 3.04 11.74
CA TYR A 94 -7.17 3.00 10.32
C TYR A 94 -8.60 3.44 10.06
N GLN A 95 -9.56 3.05 10.90
CA GLN A 95 -10.95 3.50 10.77
C GLN A 95 -11.07 5.02 10.91
N ALA A 96 -10.39 5.64 11.87
CA ALA A 96 -10.36 7.09 12.03
C ALA A 96 -9.72 7.78 10.81
N LEU A 97 -8.56 7.27 10.36
CA LEU A 97 -7.85 7.78 9.20
C LEU A 97 -8.69 7.71 7.91
N LEU A 98 -9.40 6.60 7.69
CA LEU A 98 -10.24 6.39 6.52
C LEU A 98 -11.56 7.17 6.59
N LYS A 99 -12.11 7.39 7.78
CA LYS A 99 -13.35 8.14 8.00
C LYS A 99 -13.15 9.63 7.73
N ASP A 100 -12.15 10.24 8.36
CA ASP A 100 -11.84 11.66 8.18
C ASP A 100 -10.36 11.95 8.50
N LYS A 101 -9.52 11.87 7.46
CA LYS A 101 -8.09 12.14 7.57
C LYS A 101 -7.79 13.59 7.98
N GLN A 102 -8.64 14.56 7.64
CA GLN A 102 -8.39 15.97 7.97
C GLN A 102 -8.67 16.20 9.45
N ALA A 103 -9.79 15.70 9.96
CA ALA A 103 -10.08 15.74 11.39
C ALA A 103 -9.00 15.03 12.21
N LEU A 104 -8.52 13.87 11.77
CA LEU A 104 -7.41 13.19 12.46
C LEU A 104 -6.15 14.06 12.48
N TYR A 105 -5.78 14.65 11.35
CA TYR A 105 -4.62 15.54 11.24
C TYR A 105 -4.74 16.78 12.15
N ASP A 106 -5.89 17.46 12.15
CA ASP A 106 -6.12 18.66 12.97
C ASP A 106 -6.10 18.33 14.47
N ASN A 107 -6.61 17.16 14.87
CA ASN A 107 -6.54 16.68 16.25
C ASN A 107 -5.10 16.38 16.70
N LEU A 108 -4.23 15.92 15.80
CA LEU A 108 -2.82 15.70 16.09
C LEU A 108 -2.06 17.02 16.23
N LEU A 109 -2.32 17.98 15.34
CA LEU A 109 -1.67 19.30 15.38
C LEU A 109 -2.06 20.13 16.61
N SER A 110 -3.33 20.11 17.00
CA SER A 110 -3.82 20.91 18.14
C SER A 110 -3.28 20.47 19.50
N ARG A 111 -2.58 19.33 19.56
CA ARG A 111 -2.05 18.72 20.79
C ARG A 111 -0.52 18.75 20.87
N THR A 112 0.14 19.38 19.91
CA THR A 112 1.59 19.67 19.88
C THR A 112 1.82 21.16 20.05
#